data_AF-Q0AJ21-F1
#
_entry.id   AF-Q0AJ21-F1
#
_cell.length_a   1.000
_cell.length_b   1.000
_cell.length_c   1.000
_cell.angle_alpha   90.00
_cell.angle_beta   90.00
_cell.angle_gamma   90.00
#
_symmetry.space_group_name_H-M   'P 1'
#
loop_
_entity.id
_entity.type
_entity.pdbx_description
1 polymer ?
#
loop_
_entity_poly.entity_id
_entity_poly.type
_entity_poly.pdbx_seq_one_letter_code
_entity_poly.pdbx_strand_id
1 'polypeptide(L)'
;MVDYFSDRENGPRPRIGERVSPSAWGGIVGLVQSLIATGAFGVKFPEMCPDGNGPCGTDESALALAVGAELPGLAWPLETHTTEPDDGFFAKKVQSAPDTLVVLDFVEFCYRSVAAPIQEGFHSFFSHHHLSFNVAIGRASFRSDINRLFSRNNLAYELNEQGQIQRLAPPILREALAQASVSTGDVTLDQMLDDARRKYLNPDSRVRREALERLWDCWERLKSLEAPSNKKQSVSMLLAKSANEPKFLSALDAEACALTDIGNSFHIRHSEVTQSQVTDSQHVDYLFHRLFALVRLLAAKRSAR
;
A
#
# COMPACT_ATOMS: atom_id res chain seq x y z
N MET A 1 -2.09 20.04 1.02
CA MET A 1 -2.11 19.58 -0.39
C MET A 1 -2.27 20.84 -1.23
N VAL A 2 -1.36 21.09 -2.18
CA VAL A 2 -1.57 22.20 -3.12
C VAL A 2 -2.43 21.63 -4.24
N ASP A 3 -3.72 21.91 -4.20
CA ASP A 3 -4.68 21.42 -5.19
C ASP A 3 -4.42 22.12 -6.51
N TYR A 4 -4.21 21.38 -7.60
CA TYR A 4 -4.17 21.99 -8.93
C TYR A 4 -5.56 22.49 -9.31
N PHE A 5 -5.63 23.41 -10.28
CA PHE A 5 -6.91 23.94 -10.76
C PHE A 5 -7.93 22.83 -11.07
N SER A 6 -7.50 21.77 -11.78
CA SER A 6 -8.39 20.64 -12.10
C SER A 6 -8.94 19.92 -10.89
N ASP A 7 -8.18 19.84 -9.78
CA ASP A 7 -8.60 19.15 -8.57
C ASP A 7 -9.64 19.98 -7.81
N ARG A 8 -9.54 21.31 -7.88
CA ARG A 8 -10.55 22.23 -7.31
C ARG A 8 -11.85 22.23 -8.12
N GLU A 9 -11.75 22.19 -9.44
CA GLU A 9 -12.94 22.21 -10.31
C GLU A 9 -13.66 20.86 -10.39
N ASN A 10 -12.92 19.74 -10.45
CA ASN A 10 -13.50 18.41 -10.67
C ASN A 10 -13.48 17.51 -9.42
N GLY A 11 -12.92 17.98 -8.32
CA GLY A 11 -12.59 17.17 -7.16
C GLY A 11 -11.34 16.31 -7.35
N PRO A 12 -10.82 15.71 -6.26
CA PRO A 12 -9.67 14.82 -6.33
C PRO A 12 -10.01 13.53 -7.08
N ARG A 13 -9.06 13.04 -7.88
CA ARG A 13 -9.23 11.76 -8.59
C ARG A 13 -9.26 10.58 -7.60
N PRO A 14 -10.03 9.51 -7.88
CA PRO A 14 -10.07 8.33 -7.02
C PRO A 14 -8.71 7.61 -7.03
N ARG A 15 -8.16 7.37 -5.84
CA ARG A 15 -6.89 6.66 -5.63
C ARG A 15 -7.13 5.17 -5.45
N ILE A 16 -7.37 4.49 -6.57
CA ILE A 16 -7.70 3.05 -6.63
C ILE A 16 -6.72 2.24 -7.47
N GLY A 17 -5.77 2.89 -8.16
CA GLY A 17 -4.77 2.24 -9.00
C GLY A 17 -3.69 1.57 -8.15
N GLU A 18 -3.43 0.29 -8.43
CA GLU A 18 -2.44 -0.52 -7.70
C GLU A 18 -1.17 -0.75 -8.50
N ARG A 19 -1.12 -0.32 -9.76
CA ARG A 19 0.04 -0.49 -10.62
C ARG A 19 0.68 0.86 -10.89
N VAL A 20 1.96 0.98 -10.57
CA VAL A 20 2.75 2.13 -11.01
C VAL A 20 2.85 2.11 -12.53
N SER A 21 2.27 3.12 -13.17
CA SER A 21 2.34 3.29 -14.63
C SER A 21 3.69 3.88 -15.05
N PRO A 22 4.10 3.75 -16.33
CA PRO A 22 5.31 4.40 -16.83
C PRO A 22 5.35 5.92 -16.60
N SER A 23 4.20 6.60 -16.67
CA SER A 23 4.09 8.03 -16.36
C SER A 23 4.34 8.33 -14.87
N ALA A 24 3.76 7.52 -13.97
CA ALA A 24 3.99 7.66 -12.54
C ALA A 24 5.46 7.39 -12.18
N TRP A 25 6.05 6.35 -12.77
CA TRP A 25 7.47 6.04 -12.62
C TRP A 25 8.37 7.17 -13.12
N GLY A 26 8.12 7.69 -14.32
CA GLY A 26 8.86 8.83 -14.87
C GLY A 26 8.81 10.07 -13.97
N GLY A 27 7.66 10.33 -13.32
CA GLY A 27 7.53 11.39 -12.33
C GLY A 27 8.39 11.18 -11.07
N ILE A 28 8.46 9.94 -10.58
CA ILE A 28 9.34 9.57 -9.44
C ILE A 28 10.81 9.72 -9.84
N VAL A 29 11.20 9.23 -11.01
CA VAL A 29 12.56 9.36 -11.54
C VAL A 29 12.97 10.83 -11.65
N GLY A 30 12.11 11.69 -12.23
CA GLY A 30 12.39 13.12 -12.33
C GLY A 30 12.56 13.80 -10.98
N LEU A 31 11.75 13.44 -9.97
CA LEU A 31 11.90 13.93 -8.60
C LEU A 31 13.25 13.52 -8.01
N VAL A 32 13.61 12.23 -8.12
CA VAL A 32 14.87 11.71 -7.55
C VAL A 32 16.09 12.31 -8.25
N GLN A 33 16.07 12.46 -9.58
CA GLN A 33 17.14 13.12 -10.32
C GLN A 33 17.34 14.57 -9.87
N SER A 34 16.25 15.31 -9.62
CA SER A 34 16.33 16.66 -9.05
C SER A 34 16.92 16.67 -7.63
N LEU A 35 16.63 15.64 -6.82
CA LEU A 35 17.19 15.50 -5.47
C LEU A 35 18.69 15.17 -5.50
N ILE A 36 19.12 14.28 -6.40
CA ILE A 36 20.54 13.99 -6.63
C ILE A 36 21.29 15.28 -7.01
N ALA A 37 20.76 16.02 -7.99
CA ALA A 37 21.35 17.24 -8.52
C ALA A 37 21.46 18.37 -7.48
N THR A 38 20.64 18.37 -6.43
CA THR A 38 20.68 19.36 -5.35
C THR A 38 21.53 18.92 -4.16
N GLY A 39 22.08 17.70 -4.18
CA GLY A 39 22.84 17.15 -3.07
C GLY A 39 21.96 16.56 -1.95
N ALA A 40 20.66 16.36 -2.18
CA ALA A 40 19.71 15.99 -1.13
C ALA A 40 19.97 14.60 -0.48
N PHE A 41 20.84 13.77 -1.08
CA PHE A 41 21.26 12.50 -0.50
C PHE A 41 22.65 12.57 0.17
N GLY A 42 23.27 13.74 0.19
CA GLY A 42 24.63 14.00 0.67
C GLY A 42 24.87 13.73 2.16
N VAL A 43 23.82 13.54 2.98
CA VAL A 43 23.99 13.08 4.37
C VAL A 43 24.55 11.66 4.41
N LYS A 44 23.99 10.77 3.59
CA LYS A 44 24.35 9.34 3.57
C LYS A 44 25.35 9.01 2.47
N PHE A 45 25.29 9.75 1.37
CA PHE A 45 26.14 9.57 0.19
C PHE A 45 26.80 10.91 -0.17
N PRO A 46 27.72 11.43 0.67
CA PRO A 46 28.33 12.73 0.45
C PRO A 46 29.29 12.70 -0.75
N GLU A 47 29.08 13.57 -1.72
CA GLU A 47 30.18 14.02 -2.56
C GLU A 47 31.00 15.04 -1.76
N MET A 48 32.27 14.72 -1.50
CA MET A 48 33.16 15.58 -0.73
C MET A 48 33.87 16.58 -1.63
N CYS A 49 34.02 17.81 -1.15
CA CYS A 49 34.89 18.79 -1.80
C CYS A 49 36.31 18.21 -1.94
N PRO A 50 36.99 18.35 -3.10
CA PRO A 50 38.30 17.72 -3.32
C PRO A 50 39.39 18.12 -2.33
N ASP A 51 39.25 19.26 -1.65
CA ASP A 51 40.17 19.74 -0.62
C ASP A 51 39.77 19.31 0.81
N GLY A 52 38.67 18.56 0.97
CA GLY A 52 38.20 18.02 2.23
C GLY A 52 37.32 18.95 3.06
N ASN A 53 36.95 20.15 2.57
CA ASN A 53 36.20 21.15 3.34
C ASN A 53 34.70 20.84 3.57
N GLY A 54 34.28 19.60 3.36
CA GLY A 54 32.93 19.12 3.64
C GLY A 54 32.18 18.62 2.40
N PRO A 55 30.93 18.17 2.59
CA PRO A 55 30.10 17.71 1.49
C PRO A 55 29.66 18.88 0.61
N CYS A 56 29.68 18.68 -0.71
CA CYS A 56 29.24 19.65 -1.72
C CYS A 56 28.13 19.11 -2.63
N GLY A 57 27.75 17.84 -2.48
CA GLY A 57 26.77 17.19 -3.34
C GLY A 57 26.39 15.77 -2.92
N THR A 58 25.82 15.04 -3.87
CA THR A 58 25.49 13.61 -3.75
C THR A 58 26.53 12.81 -4.52
N ASP A 59 27.22 11.87 -3.87
CA ASP A 59 28.00 10.86 -4.58
C ASP A 59 27.04 9.86 -5.24
N GLU A 60 26.76 10.09 -6.52
CA GLU A 60 25.83 9.26 -7.30
C GLU A 60 26.36 7.84 -7.48
N SER A 61 27.67 7.62 -7.50
CA SER A 61 28.25 6.27 -7.63
C SER A 61 28.01 5.47 -6.35
N ALA A 62 28.23 6.07 -5.19
CA ALA A 62 27.93 5.44 -3.90
C ALA A 62 26.42 5.18 -3.72
N LEU A 63 25.59 6.14 -4.13
CA LEU A 63 24.13 5.98 -4.14
C LEU A 63 23.70 4.80 -5.04
N ALA A 64 24.24 4.73 -6.25
CA ALA A 64 23.96 3.67 -7.22
C ALA A 64 24.31 2.28 -6.67
N LEU A 65 25.49 2.14 -6.06
CA LEU A 65 25.93 0.88 -5.44
C LEU A 65 25.00 0.46 -4.30
N ALA A 66 24.56 1.40 -3.47
CA ALA A 66 23.62 1.12 -2.38
C ALA A 66 22.23 0.71 -2.91
N VAL A 67 21.74 1.38 -3.96
CA VAL A 67 20.49 1.01 -4.64
C VAL A 67 20.60 -0.39 -5.23
N GLY A 68 21.66 -0.71 -5.97
CA GLY A 68 21.84 -2.03 -6.56
C GLY A 68 21.96 -3.15 -5.53
N ALA A 69 22.52 -2.86 -4.34
CA ALA A 69 22.63 -3.82 -3.26
C ALA A 69 21.31 -4.04 -2.48
N GLU A 70 20.54 -2.98 -2.23
CA GLU A 70 19.27 -3.08 -1.49
C GLU A 70 18.08 -3.46 -2.41
N LEU A 71 18.15 -3.16 -3.71
CA LEU A 71 17.05 -3.26 -4.68
C LEU A 71 17.51 -3.98 -5.97
N PRO A 72 17.79 -5.30 -5.93
CA PRO A 72 18.37 -6.04 -7.06
C PRO A 72 17.50 -6.08 -8.33
N GLY A 73 16.21 -5.73 -8.24
CA GLY A 73 15.30 -5.64 -9.37
C GLY A 73 15.23 -4.26 -10.04
N LEU A 74 15.99 -3.28 -9.56
CA LEU A 74 15.99 -1.90 -10.08
C LEU A 74 17.26 -1.61 -10.86
N ALA A 75 17.10 -1.22 -12.13
CA ALA A 75 18.22 -0.78 -12.96
C ALA A 75 18.77 0.59 -12.49
N TRP A 76 20.09 0.76 -12.62
CA TRP A 76 20.76 2.05 -12.45
C TRP A 76 21.68 2.35 -13.65
N PRO A 77 21.65 3.55 -14.25
CA PRO A 77 20.75 4.67 -13.97
C PRO A 77 19.27 4.31 -14.12
N LEU A 78 18.39 5.07 -13.47
CA LEU A 78 16.95 4.79 -13.47
C LEU A 78 16.38 4.83 -14.89
N GLU A 79 15.97 3.68 -15.41
CA GLU A 79 15.43 3.55 -16.76
C GLU A 79 13.93 3.86 -16.79
N THR A 80 13.49 4.66 -17.77
CA THR A 80 12.07 4.98 -18.01
C THR A 80 11.55 4.40 -19.33
N HIS A 81 12.41 3.70 -20.06
CA HIS A 81 12.11 3.13 -21.37
C HIS A 81 12.79 1.77 -21.51
N THR A 82 12.13 0.84 -22.19
CA THR A 82 12.71 -0.42 -22.66
C THR A 82 12.75 -0.45 -24.19
N THR A 83 13.66 -1.25 -24.72
CA THR A 83 13.76 -1.52 -26.16
C THR A 83 12.88 -2.72 -26.51
N GLU A 84 12.02 -2.62 -27.53
CA GLU A 84 11.24 -3.78 -27.99
C GLU A 84 12.13 -4.84 -28.65
N PRO A 85 11.78 -6.14 -28.53
CA PRO A 85 12.62 -7.24 -29.03
C PRO A 85 12.63 -7.44 -30.56
N ASP A 86 12.29 -6.45 -31.39
CA ASP A 86 12.21 -6.63 -32.85
C ASP A 86 13.35 -5.91 -33.61
N ASP A 87 13.84 -6.60 -34.63
CA ASP A 87 15.23 -6.67 -35.06
C ASP A 87 15.63 -5.57 -36.05
N GLY A 88 16.47 -4.61 -35.65
CA GLY A 88 17.14 -3.70 -36.58
C GLY A 88 17.73 -2.44 -35.98
N PHE A 89 18.44 -1.66 -36.81
CA PHE A 89 19.09 -0.38 -36.50
C PHE A 89 18.14 0.73 -35.94
N PHE A 90 16.84 0.47 -35.82
CA PHE A 90 15.81 1.40 -35.38
C PHE A 90 14.95 0.84 -34.23
N ALA A 91 15.59 0.22 -33.24
CA ALA A 91 14.89 -0.32 -32.09
C ALA A 91 14.07 0.77 -31.37
N LYS A 92 12.75 0.58 -31.31
CA LYS A 92 11.81 1.56 -30.76
C LYS A 92 11.88 1.56 -29.24
N LYS A 93 12.11 2.74 -28.64
CA LYS A 93 12.02 2.94 -27.20
C LYS A 93 10.55 3.07 -26.80
N VAL A 94 10.10 2.23 -25.86
CA VAL A 94 8.76 2.27 -25.30
C VAL A 94 8.86 2.59 -23.82
N GLN A 95 7.99 3.47 -23.32
CA GLN A 95 7.97 3.81 -21.90
C GLN A 95 7.70 2.58 -21.04
N SER A 96 8.51 2.42 -20.00
CA SER A 96 8.45 1.28 -19.10
C SER A 96 8.44 1.74 -17.64
N ALA A 97 7.97 0.85 -16.77
CA ALA A 97 8.11 0.98 -15.33
C ALA A 97 8.56 -0.38 -14.77
N PRO A 98 9.39 -0.40 -13.71
CA PRO A 98 9.67 -1.61 -12.96
C PRO A 98 8.40 -2.22 -12.33
N ASP A 99 8.54 -3.40 -11.71
CA ASP A 99 7.47 -3.94 -10.88
C ASP A 99 7.08 -2.94 -9.78
N THR A 100 5.79 -2.89 -9.45
CA THR A 100 5.28 -1.89 -8.50
C THR A 100 5.93 -2.03 -7.13
N LEU A 101 6.15 -3.23 -6.62
CA LEU A 101 6.76 -3.41 -5.30
C LEU A 101 8.21 -2.88 -5.29
N VAL A 102 8.97 -3.11 -6.37
CA VAL A 102 10.33 -2.54 -6.52
C VAL A 102 10.31 -1.01 -6.51
N VAL A 103 9.33 -0.38 -7.16
CA VAL A 103 9.18 1.09 -7.12
C VAL A 103 8.83 1.57 -5.71
N LEU A 104 7.96 0.87 -4.99
CA LEU A 104 7.57 1.25 -3.63
C LEU A 104 8.74 1.10 -2.64
N ASP A 105 9.52 0.02 -2.74
CA ASP A 105 10.75 -0.16 -1.97
C ASP A 105 11.78 0.96 -2.25
N PHE A 106 11.90 1.36 -3.52
CA PHE A 106 12.76 2.48 -3.91
C PHE A 106 12.33 3.81 -3.28
N VAL A 107 11.02 4.07 -3.20
CA VAL A 107 10.50 5.26 -2.51
C VAL A 107 10.88 5.26 -1.02
N GLU A 108 10.74 4.12 -0.33
CA GLU A 108 11.14 4.01 1.08
C GLU A 108 12.67 4.17 1.26
N PHE A 109 13.46 3.60 0.35
CA PHE A 109 14.92 3.78 0.32
C PHE A 109 15.30 5.26 0.20
N CYS A 110 14.66 6.00 -0.71
CA CYS A 110 14.86 7.43 -0.87
C CYS A 110 14.46 8.20 0.40
N TYR A 111 13.31 7.90 1.00
CA TYR A 111 12.88 8.55 2.25
C TYR A 111 13.88 8.36 3.40
N ARG A 112 14.43 7.14 3.52
CA ARG A 112 15.45 6.84 4.54
C ARG A 112 16.71 7.70 4.39
N SER A 113 17.04 8.07 3.15
CA SER A 113 18.33 8.69 2.79
C SER A 113 18.27 10.20 2.50
N VAL A 114 17.08 10.74 2.24
CA VAL A 114 16.90 12.14 1.82
C VAL A 114 17.00 13.15 2.97
N ALA A 115 17.58 14.30 2.70
CA ALA A 115 17.62 15.48 3.55
C ALA A 115 17.48 16.75 2.70
N ALA A 116 17.05 17.87 3.31
CA ALA A 116 17.04 19.15 2.63
C ALA A 116 18.47 19.73 2.66
N PRO A 117 19.12 19.94 1.50
CA PRO A 117 20.44 20.56 1.45
C PRO A 117 20.31 22.05 1.77
N ILE A 118 21.24 22.57 2.56
CA ILE A 118 21.36 23.98 2.94
C ILE A 118 22.70 24.45 2.40
N GLN A 119 22.67 25.45 1.53
CA GLN A 119 23.90 26.05 1.01
C GLN A 119 24.56 26.89 2.11
N GLU A 120 25.80 26.55 2.41
CA GLU A 120 26.68 27.31 3.28
C GLU A 120 27.55 28.25 2.44
N GLY A 121 28.83 28.40 2.78
CA GLY A 121 29.79 29.21 2.03
C GLY A 121 29.98 28.74 0.59
N PHE A 122 30.10 29.71 -0.33
CA PHE A 122 30.52 29.45 -1.69
C PHE A 122 32.04 29.30 -1.76
N HIS A 123 32.50 28.18 -2.30
CA HIS A 123 33.90 27.90 -2.54
C HIS A 123 34.27 28.22 -3.99
N SER A 124 34.91 29.37 -4.20
CA SER A 124 35.17 29.91 -5.55
C SER A 124 36.15 29.08 -6.38
N PHE A 125 37.13 28.40 -5.75
CA PHE A 125 38.14 27.64 -6.47
C PHE A 125 37.53 26.46 -7.24
N PHE A 126 36.63 25.71 -6.60
CA PHE A 126 35.87 24.62 -7.24
C PHE A 126 34.48 25.04 -7.73
N SER A 127 34.08 26.29 -7.53
CA SER A 127 32.82 26.87 -7.98
C SER A 127 31.56 26.12 -7.50
N HIS A 128 31.54 25.72 -6.23
CA HIS A 128 30.37 25.09 -5.60
C HIS A 128 30.06 25.68 -4.23
N HIS A 129 28.89 25.33 -3.67
CA HIS A 129 28.59 25.57 -2.26
C HIS A 129 28.92 24.32 -1.45
N HIS A 130 29.46 24.51 -0.25
CA HIS A 130 29.40 23.45 0.75
C HIS A 130 27.98 23.33 1.28
N LEU A 131 27.60 22.11 1.65
CA LEU A 131 26.25 21.78 2.07
C LEU A 131 26.25 21.38 3.54
N SER A 132 25.26 21.89 4.27
CA SER A 132 24.75 21.24 5.47
C SER A 132 23.35 20.69 5.18
N PHE A 133 22.73 19.97 6.12
CA PHE A 133 21.51 19.22 5.83
C PHE A 133 20.48 19.27 6.95
N ASN A 134 19.20 19.36 6.56
CA ASN A 134 18.06 19.17 7.46
C ASN A 134 17.24 17.94 7.05
N VAL A 135 17.41 16.86 7.79
CA VAL A 135 16.73 15.57 7.53
C VAL A 135 15.21 15.67 7.68
N ALA A 136 14.73 16.35 8.72
CA ALA A 136 13.29 16.45 8.99
C ALA A 136 12.55 17.19 7.87
N ILE A 137 13.10 18.33 7.42
CA ILE A 137 12.53 19.10 6.29
C ILE A 137 12.62 18.29 4.99
N GLY A 138 13.76 17.65 4.72
CA GLY A 138 13.94 16.84 3.51
C GLY A 138 12.93 15.71 3.40
N ARG A 139 12.75 14.96 4.49
CA ARG A 139 11.76 13.88 4.57
C ARG A 139 10.33 14.38 4.44
N ALA A 140 9.98 15.49 5.08
CA ALA A 140 8.65 16.09 4.97
C ALA A 140 8.34 16.54 3.54
N SER A 141 9.28 17.21 2.87
CA SER A 141 9.14 17.64 1.47
C SER A 141 9.04 16.45 0.52
N PHE A 142 9.94 15.47 0.64
CA PHE A 142 9.91 14.25 -0.18
C PHE A 142 8.57 13.51 -0.03
N ARG A 143 8.11 13.32 1.20
CA ARG A 143 6.80 12.71 1.49
C ARG A 143 5.65 13.46 0.82
N SER A 144 5.65 14.79 0.92
CA SER A 144 4.63 15.64 0.28
C SER A 144 4.64 15.48 -1.24
N ASP A 145 5.81 15.49 -1.87
CA ASP A 145 5.96 15.38 -3.32
C ASP A 145 5.58 13.99 -3.85
N ILE A 146 6.02 12.92 -3.17
CA ILE A 146 5.63 11.55 -3.50
C ILE A 146 4.12 11.36 -3.36
N ASN A 147 3.51 11.80 -2.25
CA ASN A 147 2.07 11.65 -2.07
C ASN A 147 1.26 12.47 -3.09
N ARG A 148 1.80 13.62 -3.54
CA ARG A 148 1.23 14.37 -4.66
C ARG A 148 1.32 13.56 -5.96
N LEU A 149 2.47 12.95 -6.27
CA LEU A 149 2.65 12.09 -7.44
C LEU A 149 1.68 10.89 -7.42
N PHE A 150 1.57 10.20 -6.29
CA PHE A 150 0.62 9.09 -6.12
C PHE A 150 -0.81 9.54 -6.34
N SER A 151 -1.24 10.64 -5.72
CA SER A 151 -2.60 11.17 -5.88
C SER A 151 -2.91 11.54 -7.34
N ARG A 152 -1.98 12.20 -8.03
CA ARG A 152 -2.16 12.65 -9.42
C ARG A 152 -2.18 11.50 -10.43
N ASN A 153 -1.55 10.39 -10.08
CA ASN A 153 -1.53 9.16 -10.87
C ASN A 153 -2.55 8.12 -10.38
N ASN A 154 -3.53 8.52 -9.56
CA ASN A 154 -4.60 7.66 -9.04
C ASN A 154 -4.09 6.47 -8.21
N LEU A 155 -2.86 6.51 -7.73
CA LEU A 155 -2.25 5.40 -7.00
C LEU A 155 -2.82 5.33 -5.58
N ALA A 156 -3.27 4.14 -5.22
CA ALA A 156 -3.83 3.78 -3.93
C ALA A 156 -2.75 3.56 -2.87
N TYR A 157 -1.67 4.34 -2.89
CA TYR A 157 -0.54 4.23 -1.97
C TYR A 157 -0.25 5.57 -1.31
N GLU A 158 0.17 5.56 -0.05
CA GLU A 158 0.63 6.74 0.67
C GLU A 158 1.94 6.42 1.40
N LEU A 159 2.90 7.33 1.34
CA LEU A 159 4.07 7.32 2.19
C LEU A 159 3.71 8.01 3.51
N ASN A 160 3.69 7.25 4.60
CA ASN A 160 3.32 7.77 5.91
C ASN A 160 4.46 8.57 6.58
N GLU A 161 4.24 9.05 7.79
CA GLU A 161 5.24 9.87 8.50
C GLU A 161 6.47 9.09 8.96
N GLN A 162 6.35 7.77 9.08
CA GLN A 162 7.43 6.87 9.43
C GLN A 162 8.25 6.46 8.20
N GLY A 163 7.84 6.88 6.99
CA GLY A 163 8.52 6.53 5.75
C GLY A 163 8.14 5.17 5.19
N GLN A 164 6.98 4.64 5.59
CA GLN A 164 6.47 3.36 5.12
C GLN A 164 5.33 3.57 4.14
N ILE A 165 5.32 2.80 3.06
CA ILE A 165 4.24 2.76 2.09
C ILE A 165 3.08 1.96 2.65
N GLN A 166 1.89 2.55 2.58
CA GLN A 166 0.64 1.91 2.94
C GLN A 166 -0.33 1.98 1.77
N ARG A 167 -1.11 0.91 1.56
CA ARG A 167 -2.22 0.96 0.62
C ARG A 167 -3.38 1.71 1.26
N LEU A 168 -3.95 2.66 0.51
CA LEU A 168 -5.17 3.34 0.90
C LEU A 168 -6.35 2.40 0.73
N ALA A 169 -7.16 2.27 1.78
CA ALA A 169 -8.44 1.60 1.68
C ALA A 169 -9.31 2.25 0.60
N PRO A 170 -10.12 1.44 -0.14
CA PRO A 170 -11.18 1.96 -0.97
C PRO A 170 -12.03 2.96 -0.18
N PRO A 171 -12.44 4.11 -0.75
CA PRO A 171 -13.12 5.17 -0.01
C PRO A 171 -14.32 4.67 0.82
N ILE A 172 -15.11 3.74 0.26
CA ILE A 172 -16.30 3.14 0.90
C ILE A 172 -15.94 2.37 2.18
N LEU A 173 -14.74 1.81 2.26
CA LEU A 173 -14.29 0.97 3.37
C LEU A 173 -13.40 1.71 4.36
N ARG A 174 -13.00 2.94 4.04
CA ARG A 174 -11.96 3.64 4.79
C ARG A 174 -12.33 3.82 6.25
N GLU A 175 -13.52 4.32 6.55
CA GLU A 175 -13.98 4.49 7.94
C GLU A 175 -14.18 3.15 8.64
N ALA A 176 -14.75 2.18 7.92
CA ALA A 176 -14.99 0.83 8.42
C ALA A 176 -13.71 0.10 8.84
N LEU A 177 -12.63 0.29 8.08
CA LEU A 177 -11.31 -0.28 8.34
C LEU A 177 -10.48 0.58 9.29
N ALA A 178 -10.65 1.90 9.28
CA ALA A 178 -9.93 2.80 10.20
C ALA A 178 -10.30 2.54 11.67
N GLN A 179 -11.53 2.09 11.95
CA GLN A 179 -11.93 1.66 13.28
C GLN A 179 -11.11 0.43 13.72
N ALA A 180 -10.06 0.68 14.49
CA ALA A 180 -9.03 -0.29 14.85
C ALA A 180 -9.47 -1.40 15.81
N SER A 181 -10.69 -1.37 16.33
CA SER A 181 -11.17 -2.36 17.27
C SER A 181 -12.67 -2.57 17.11
N VAL A 182 -13.06 -3.68 16.51
CA VAL A 182 -14.36 -4.27 16.80
C VAL A 182 -14.16 -5.04 18.09
N SER A 183 -14.70 -4.55 19.23
CA SER A 183 -14.73 -5.34 20.46
C SER A 183 -15.80 -6.41 20.28
N THR A 184 -15.42 -7.58 19.79
CA THR A 184 -16.38 -8.66 19.55
C THR A 184 -16.77 -9.36 20.85
N GLY A 185 -16.06 -9.12 21.95
CA GLY A 185 -16.20 -9.86 23.21
C GLY A 185 -15.41 -11.19 23.21
N ASP A 186 -14.59 -11.42 22.18
CA ASP A 186 -13.66 -12.53 22.09
C ASP A 186 -12.29 -12.03 21.60
N VAL A 187 -11.29 -12.03 22.50
CA VAL A 187 -9.97 -11.42 22.25
C VAL A 187 -9.27 -12.04 21.03
N THR A 188 -9.43 -13.35 20.83
CA THR A 188 -8.83 -14.04 19.68
C THR A 188 -9.47 -13.58 18.37
N LEU A 189 -10.79 -13.45 18.31
CA LEU A 189 -11.49 -12.93 17.13
C LEU A 189 -11.09 -11.47 16.85
N ASP A 190 -10.95 -10.65 17.89
CA ASP A 190 -10.48 -9.26 17.76
C ASP A 190 -9.08 -9.20 17.13
N GLN A 191 -8.16 -10.05 17.59
CA GLN A 191 -6.80 -10.17 17.03
C GLN A 191 -6.81 -10.68 15.58
N MET A 192 -7.66 -11.66 15.26
CA MET A 192 -7.80 -12.18 13.90
C MET A 192 -8.34 -11.12 12.94
N LEU A 193 -9.31 -10.31 13.38
CA LEU A 193 -9.89 -9.21 12.59
C LEU A 193 -8.86 -8.10 12.34
N ASP A 194 -8.06 -7.74 13.34
CA ASP A 194 -6.98 -6.77 13.14
C ASP A 194 -5.90 -7.30 12.18
N ASP A 195 -5.54 -8.57 12.28
CA ASP A 195 -4.61 -9.22 11.34
C ASP A 195 -5.16 -9.25 9.91
N ALA A 196 -6.42 -9.65 9.72
CA ALA A 196 -7.10 -9.58 8.41
C ALA A 196 -7.09 -8.15 7.86
N ARG A 197 -7.37 -7.15 8.70
CA ARG A 197 -7.33 -5.73 8.31
C ARG A 197 -5.93 -5.29 7.87
N ARG A 198 -4.89 -5.60 8.64
CA ARG A 198 -3.51 -5.21 8.31
C ARG A 198 -3.06 -5.82 6.99
N LYS A 199 -3.36 -7.10 6.78
CA LYS A 199 -3.09 -7.79 5.51
C LYS A 199 -3.85 -7.15 4.34
N TYR A 200 -5.12 -6.79 4.55
CA TYR A 200 -5.96 -6.16 3.53
C TYR A 200 -5.41 -4.79 3.04
N LEU A 201 -4.77 -4.05 3.94
CA LEU A 201 -4.14 -2.75 3.65
C LEU A 201 -2.69 -2.88 3.16
N ASN A 202 -2.22 -4.11 2.91
CA ASN A 202 -0.86 -4.33 2.41
C ASN A 202 -0.75 -3.99 0.90
N PRO A 203 0.36 -3.35 0.47
CA PRO A 203 0.62 -3.10 -0.94
C PRO A 203 0.73 -4.35 -1.82
N ASP A 204 1.21 -5.47 -1.28
CA ASP A 204 1.35 -6.75 -1.98
C ASP A 204 -0.01 -7.45 -2.12
N SER A 205 -0.42 -7.74 -3.36
CA SER A 205 -1.68 -8.42 -3.66
C SER A 205 -1.76 -9.83 -3.11
N ARG A 206 -0.62 -10.52 -2.95
CA ARG A 206 -0.56 -11.86 -2.37
C ARG A 206 -0.91 -11.82 -0.89
N VAL A 207 -0.36 -10.85 -0.16
CA VAL A 207 -0.70 -10.63 1.25
C VAL A 207 -2.18 -10.23 1.41
N ARG A 208 -2.74 -9.46 0.46
CA ARG A 208 -4.17 -9.16 0.47
C ARG A 208 -5.05 -10.39 0.25
N ARG A 209 -4.61 -11.35 -0.56
CA ARG A 209 -5.33 -12.63 -0.69
C ARG A 209 -5.35 -13.39 0.64
N GLU A 210 -4.23 -13.42 1.37
CA GLU A 210 -4.20 -14.01 2.73
C GLU A 210 -5.15 -13.28 3.70
N ALA A 211 -5.38 -11.97 3.50
CA ALA A 211 -6.39 -11.23 4.27
C ALA A 211 -7.80 -11.80 4.10
N LEU A 212 -8.13 -12.26 2.89
CA LEU A 212 -9.40 -12.88 2.57
C LEU A 212 -9.58 -14.20 3.34
N GLU A 213 -8.57 -15.06 3.27
CA GLU A 213 -8.54 -16.34 3.99
C GLU A 213 -8.69 -16.10 5.50
N ARG A 214 -7.92 -15.13 6.02
CA ARG A 214 -7.96 -14.76 7.44
C ARG A 214 -9.32 -14.23 7.88
N LEU A 215 -10.01 -13.47 7.03
CA LEU A 215 -11.36 -12.99 7.33
C LEU A 215 -12.38 -14.14 7.32
N TRP A 216 -12.21 -15.13 6.45
CA TRP A 216 -13.01 -16.36 6.49
C TRP A 216 -12.74 -17.17 7.76
N ASP A 217 -11.51 -17.25 8.26
CA ASP A 217 -11.23 -17.84 9.57
C ASP A 217 -11.96 -17.09 10.71
N CYS A 218 -12.00 -15.74 10.64
CA CYS A 218 -12.77 -14.93 11.59
C CYS A 218 -14.25 -15.31 11.56
N TRP A 219 -14.81 -15.50 10.36
CA TRP A 219 -16.18 -15.95 10.19
C TRP A 219 -16.40 -17.34 10.80
N GLU A 220 -15.48 -18.27 10.57
CA GLU A 220 -15.55 -19.62 11.13
C GLU A 220 -15.54 -19.63 12.66
N ARG A 221 -14.71 -18.78 13.27
CA ARG A 221 -14.68 -18.57 14.72
C ARG A 221 -15.97 -17.93 15.23
N LEU A 222 -16.46 -16.88 14.57
CA LEU A 222 -17.69 -16.20 14.96
C LEU A 222 -18.89 -17.17 14.97
N LYS A 223 -18.95 -18.09 14.00
CA LYS A 223 -19.99 -19.13 13.93
C LYS A 223 -19.99 -20.12 15.09
N SER A 224 -18.94 -20.20 15.93
CA SER A 224 -18.88 -21.12 17.07
C SER A 224 -18.98 -20.45 18.45
N LEU A 225 -19.08 -19.11 18.53
CA LEU A 225 -19.02 -18.40 19.82
C LEU A 225 -20.28 -18.53 20.68
N GLU A 226 -21.47 -18.76 20.09
CA GLU A 226 -22.73 -18.79 20.83
C GLU A 226 -23.08 -20.19 21.36
N ALA A 227 -22.80 -21.22 20.56
CA ALA A 227 -22.98 -22.62 20.94
C ALA A 227 -21.82 -23.48 20.39
N PRO A 228 -20.69 -23.59 21.11
CA PRO A 228 -19.47 -24.24 20.61
C PRO A 228 -19.63 -25.70 20.15
N SER A 229 -20.58 -26.43 20.75
CA SER A 229 -20.87 -27.84 20.43
C SER A 229 -21.85 -28.03 19.28
N ASN A 230 -22.55 -26.97 18.84
CA ASN A 230 -23.53 -27.04 17.75
C ASN A 230 -23.46 -25.77 16.90
N LYS A 231 -22.64 -25.83 15.85
CA LYS A 231 -22.40 -24.70 14.96
C LYS A 231 -23.66 -24.17 14.27
N LYS A 232 -24.57 -25.06 13.87
CA LYS A 232 -25.84 -24.64 13.24
C LYS A 232 -26.68 -23.83 14.21
N GLN A 233 -26.82 -24.32 15.44
CA GLN A 233 -27.52 -23.59 16.50
C GLN A 233 -26.84 -22.26 16.85
N SER A 234 -25.50 -22.26 16.93
CA SER A 234 -24.70 -21.06 17.20
C SER A 234 -24.95 -19.97 16.17
N VAL A 235 -24.97 -20.32 14.88
CA VAL A 235 -25.32 -19.39 13.79
C VAL A 235 -26.75 -18.87 13.94
N SER A 236 -27.73 -19.75 14.17
CA SER A 236 -29.12 -19.32 14.37
C SER A 236 -29.28 -18.35 15.54
N MET A 237 -28.58 -18.57 16.66
CA MET A 237 -28.57 -17.65 17.80
C MET A 237 -27.95 -16.30 17.45
N LEU A 238 -26.82 -16.29 16.73
CA LEU A 238 -26.15 -15.08 16.29
C LEU A 238 -27.03 -14.22 15.35
N LEU A 239 -27.69 -14.87 14.39
CA LEU A 239 -28.61 -14.20 13.46
C LEU A 239 -29.83 -13.64 14.20
N ALA A 240 -30.42 -14.41 15.12
CA ALA A 240 -31.55 -13.97 15.94
C ALA A 240 -31.21 -12.76 16.84
N LYS A 241 -29.97 -12.62 17.29
CA LYS A 241 -29.51 -11.41 18.00
C LYS A 241 -29.39 -10.18 17.09
N SER A 242 -29.26 -10.38 15.78
CA SER A 242 -28.92 -9.33 14.82
C SER A 242 -30.14 -8.70 14.16
N ALA A 243 -31.25 -9.42 14.06
CA ALA A 243 -32.49 -8.97 13.44
C ALA A 243 -33.73 -9.54 14.13
N ASN A 244 -34.73 -8.69 14.39
CA ASN A 244 -36.03 -9.10 14.92
C ASN A 244 -37.08 -9.33 13.80
N GLU A 245 -36.93 -8.65 12.66
CA GLU A 245 -37.88 -8.76 11.55
C GLU A 245 -37.63 -10.04 10.74
N PRO A 246 -38.60 -10.98 10.64
CA PRO A 246 -38.39 -12.27 10.00
C PRO A 246 -37.90 -12.21 8.56
N LYS A 247 -38.37 -11.25 7.74
CA LYS A 247 -37.88 -11.12 6.35
C LYS A 247 -36.40 -10.77 6.30
N PHE A 248 -35.95 -9.87 7.16
CA PHE A 248 -34.54 -9.48 7.21
C PHE A 248 -33.67 -10.57 7.82
N LEU A 249 -34.17 -11.28 8.83
CA LEU A 249 -33.50 -12.46 9.38
C LEU A 249 -33.26 -13.53 8.31
N SER A 250 -34.27 -13.83 7.48
CA SER A 250 -34.14 -14.76 6.36
C SER A 250 -33.13 -14.28 5.30
N ALA A 251 -33.05 -12.97 5.05
CA ALA A 251 -32.06 -12.41 4.14
C ALA A 251 -30.63 -12.55 4.70
N LEU A 252 -30.43 -12.32 6.00
CA LEU A 252 -29.13 -12.52 6.65
C LEU A 252 -28.71 -14.00 6.67
N ASP A 253 -29.65 -14.92 6.89
CA ASP A 253 -29.38 -16.36 6.84
C ASP A 253 -28.96 -16.81 5.43
N ALA A 254 -29.67 -16.34 4.40
CA ALA A 254 -29.31 -16.61 3.01
C ALA A 254 -27.91 -16.07 2.66
N GLU A 255 -27.58 -14.86 3.12
CA GLU A 255 -26.26 -14.26 2.92
C GLU A 255 -25.15 -15.04 3.65
N ALA A 256 -25.38 -15.44 4.90
CA ALA A 256 -24.46 -16.25 5.69
C ALA A 256 -24.20 -17.64 5.06
N CYS A 257 -25.23 -18.25 4.47
CA CYS A 257 -25.11 -19.49 3.70
C CYS A 257 -24.28 -19.27 2.43
N ALA A 258 -24.64 -18.27 1.61
CA ALA A 258 -23.93 -17.97 0.38
C ALA A 258 -22.43 -17.68 0.61
N LEU A 259 -22.08 -16.93 1.66
CA LEU A 259 -20.68 -16.66 2.03
C LEU A 259 -19.94 -17.90 2.53
N THR A 260 -20.65 -18.83 3.18
CA THR A 260 -20.08 -20.13 3.57
C THR A 260 -19.80 -20.98 2.32
N ASP A 261 -20.73 -21.02 1.38
CA ASP A 261 -20.57 -21.78 0.13
C ASP A 261 -19.45 -21.22 -0.75
N ILE A 262 -19.34 -19.90 -0.86
CA ILE A 262 -18.23 -19.23 -1.55
C ILE A 262 -16.88 -19.63 -0.92
N GLY A 263 -16.78 -19.56 0.41
CA GLY A 263 -15.54 -19.91 1.12
C GLY A 263 -15.11 -21.36 0.87
N ASN A 264 -16.06 -22.28 0.77
CA ASN A 264 -15.78 -23.70 0.50
C ASN A 264 -15.53 -24.00 -0.99
N SER A 265 -16.04 -23.18 -1.90
CA SER A 265 -15.95 -23.44 -3.36
C SER A 265 -14.68 -22.84 -3.98
N PHE A 266 -14.24 -21.68 -3.50
CA PHE A 266 -13.01 -21.05 -3.94
C PHE A 266 -11.86 -21.42 -3.02
N HIS A 267 -10.63 -21.31 -3.52
CA HIS A 267 -9.39 -21.53 -2.76
C HIS A 267 -9.13 -20.36 -1.80
N ILE A 268 -10.07 -20.21 -0.86
CA ILE A 268 -10.14 -19.25 0.25
C ILE A 268 -10.12 -20.01 1.57
N ARG A 269 -10.82 -21.16 1.63
CA ARG A 269 -10.81 -22.07 2.77
C ARG A 269 -10.58 -23.50 2.30
N HIS A 270 -9.68 -24.18 3.03
CA HIS A 270 -9.13 -25.48 2.64
C HIS A 270 -8.41 -25.37 1.29
N SER A 271 -7.47 -26.27 1.03
CA SER A 271 -6.68 -26.24 -0.21
C SER A 271 -6.94 -27.54 -0.95
N GLU A 272 -8.09 -27.61 -1.60
CA GLU A 272 -8.47 -28.74 -2.44
C GLU A 272 -8.11 -28.44 -3.90
N VAL A 273 -7.59 -29.43 -4.62
CA VAL A 273 -7.10 -29.28 -6.02
C VAL A 273 -8.22 -28.84 -6.98
N THR A 274 -9.48 -29.06 -6.61
CA THR A 274 -10.68 -28.74 -7.39
C THR A 274 -11.14 -27.30 -7.25
N GLN A 275 -10.61 -26.53 -6.30
CA GLN A 275 -11.06 -25.17 -6.01
C GLN A 275 -10.40 -24.14 -6.94
N SER A 276 -11.20 -23.18 -7.41
CA SER A 276 -10.72 -22.06 -8.23
C SER A 276 -10.04 -21.00 -7.36
N GLN A 277 -8.91 -20.48 -7.80
CA GLN A 277 -8.23 -19.39 -7.12
C GLN A 277 -8.86 -18.03 -7.43
N VAL A 278 -8.96 -17.16 -6.42
CA VAL A 278 -9.29 -15.75 -6.61
C VAL A 278 -7.98 -14.98 -6.80
N THR A 279 -7.68 -14.64 -8.05
CA THR A 279 -6.41 -13.98 -8.42
C THR A 279 -6.55 -12.49 -8.72
N ASP A 280 -7.75 -12.05 -9.09
CA ASP A 280 -8.04 -10.64 -9.36
C ASP A 280 -8.17 -9.85 -8.04
N SER A 281 -7.40 -8.77 -7.91
CA SER A 281 -7.37 -7.92 -6.72
C SER A 281 -8.73 -7.27 -6.41
N GLN A 282 -9.49 -6.89 -7.43
CA GLN A 282 -10.82 -6.31 -7.24
C GLN A 282 -11.83 -7.36 -6.77
N HIS A 283 -11.70 -8.61 -7.23
CA HIS A 283 -12.52 -9.71 -6.71
C HIS A 283 -12.18 -10.03 -5.25
N VAL A 284 -10.90 -9.99 -4.87
CA VAL A 284 -10.47 -10.11 -3.47
C VAL A 284 -11.09 -9.00 -2.63
N ASP A 285 -11.00 -7.75 -3.08
CA ASP A 285 -11.58 -6.58 -2.39
C ASP A 285 -13.10 -6.70 -2.22
N TYR A 286 -13.81 -7.14 -3.26
CA TYR A 286 -15.25 -7.36 -3.22
C TYR A 286 -15.64 -8.43 -2.20
N LEU A 287 -15.01 -9.60 -2.24
CA LEU A 287 -15.32 -10.71 -1.34
C LEU A 287 -14.96 -10.37 0.10
N PHE A 288 -13.82 -9.71 0.31
CA PHE A 288 -13.42 -9.21 1.63
C PHE A 288 -14.47 -8.25 2.16
N HIS A 289 -14.88 -7.26 1.36
CA HIS A 289 -15.89 -6.30 1.78
C HIS A 289 -17.20 -6.96 2.18
N ARG A 290 -17.70 -7.86 1.32
CA ARG A 290 -18.98 -8.54 1.51
C ARG A 290 -19.01 -9.31 2.83
N LEU A 291 -17.99 -10.13 3.09
CA LEU A 291 -17.91 -10.86 4.35
C LEU A 291 -17.67 -9.93 5.54
N PHE A 292 -16.81 -8.93 5.39
CA PHE A 292 -16.48 -7.99 6.46
C PHE A 292 -17.70 -7.21 6.94
N ALA A 293 -18.58 -6.80 6.01
CA ALA A 293 -19.84 -6.14 6.34
C ALA A 293 -20.75 -7.03 7.21
N LEU A 294 -20.90 -8.31 6.84
CA LEU A 294 -21.68 -9.27 7.63
C LEU A 294 -21.04 -9.48 9.01
N VAL A 295 -19.74 -9.78 9.07
CA VAL A 295 -19.02 -10.03 10.32
C VAL A 295 -19.12 -8.84 11.26
N ARG A 296 -18.95 -7.61 10.76
CA ARG A 296 -19.11 -6.39 11.58
C ARG A 296 -20.51 -6.22 12.13
N LEU A 297 -21.55 -6.43 11.31
CA LEU A 297 -22.94 -6.35 11.76
C LEU A 297 -23.20 -7.33 12.90
N LEU A 298 -22.86 -8.61 12.69
CA LEU A 298 -23.12 -9.67 13.64
C LEU A 298 -22.32 -9.48 14.94
N ALA A 299 -21.05 -9.09 14.83
CA ALA A 299 -20.21 -8.78 15.99
C ALA A 299 -20.75 -7.59 16.79
N ALA A 300 -21.11 -6.49 16.14
CA ALA A 300 -21.66 -5.32 16.81
C ALA A 300 -22.97 -5.63 17.54
N LYS A 301 -23.87 -6.41 16.92
CA LYS A 301 -25.13 -6.82 17.53
C LYS A 301 -24.95 -7.82 18.67
N ARG A 302 -23.93 -8.66 18.59
CA ARG A 302 -23.55 -9.58 19.67
C ARG A 302 -23.07 -8.82 20.92
N SER A 303 -22.21 -7.81 20.75
CA SER A 303 -21.60 -7.06 21.85
C SER A 303 -22.49 -5.99 22.47
N ALA A 304 -23.59 -5.60 21.82
CA ALA A 304 -24.51 -4.54 22.29
C ALA A 304 -25.46 -4.99 23.42
N ARG A 305 -25.07 -5.96 24.25
CA ARG A 305 -25.82 -6.45 25.42
C ARG A 305 -24.93 -6.50 26.65
#